data_AF-A0A640VXP2-F1
#
_entry.id   AF-A0A640VXP2-F1
#
_cell.length_a   1.000
_cell.length_b   1.000
_cell.length_c   1.000
_cell.angle_alpha   90.00
_cell.angle_beta   90.00
_cell.angle_gamma   90.00
#
_symmetry.space_group_name_H-M   'P 1'
#
loop_
_entity.id
_entity.type
_entity.pdbx_description
1 polymer ?
#
loop_
_entity_poly.entity_id
_entity_poly.type
_entity_poly.pdbx_seq_one_letter_code
_entity_poly.pdbx_strand_id
1 'polypeptide(L)' 'MRKWHKLLIIAVIITCLSGLGYFVYGYIDIDGDGLSNKEEKKYKTDPYNKDTDGDTLSDYDEIYVYNTNATLSDTSGD' A
#
# COMPACT_ATOMS: atom_id res chain seq x y z
N MET A 1 -30.52 -30.23 -3.03
CA MET A 1 -29.86 -30.00 -1.72
C MET A 1 -28.33 -29.96 -1.76
N ARG A 2 -27.61 -30.88 -2.44
CA ARG A 2 -26.12 -30.95 -2.39
C ARG A 2 -25.34 -29.98 -3.30
N LYS A 3 -25.96 -29.44 -4.36
CA LYS A 3 -25.29 -28.50 -5.29
C LYS A 3 -24.96 -27.15 -4.62
N TRP A 4 -25.85 -26.66 -3.75
CA TRP A 4 -25.67 -25.39 -3.03
C TRP A 4 -24.63 -25.46 -1.91
N HIS A 5 -24.47 -26.63 -1.27
CA HIS A 5 -23.44 -26.84 -0.25
C HIS A 5 -22.02 -26.68 -0.81
N LYS A 6 -21.77 -27.17 -2.03
CA LYS A 6 -20.46 -27.02 -2.69
C LYS A 6 -20.15 -25.55 -3.03
N LEU A 7 -21.14 -24.78 -3.46
CA LEU A 7 -20.99 -23.36 -3.76
C LEU A 7 -20.75 -22.53 -2.48
N LEU A 8 -21.46 -22.83 -1.40
CA LEU A 8 -21.24 -22.20 -0.09
C LEU A 8 -19.84 -22.47 0.46
N ILE A 9 -19.35 -23.72 0.36
CA ILE A 9 -18.00 -24.08 0.81
C ILE A 9 -16.92 -23.36 0.00
N ILE A 10 -17.08 -23.26 -1.33
CA ILE A 10 -16.16 -22.52 -2.19
C ILE A 10 -16.18 -21.02 -1.88
N ALA A 11 -17.36 -20.43 -1.68
CA ALA A 11 -17.48 -19.02 -1.30
C ALA A 11 -16.80 -18.74 0.05
N VAL A 12 -16.95 -19.63 1.05
CA VAL A 12 -16.29 -19.52 2.36
C VAL A 12 -14.77 -19.64 2.24
N ILE A 13 -14.25 -20.52 1.38
CA ILE A 13 -12.81 -20.65 1.14
C ILE A 13 -12.26 -19.38 0.46
N ILE A 14 -12.97 -18.85 -0.53
CA ILE A 14 -12.58 -17.61 -1.24
C ILE A 14 -12.56 -16.41 -0.28
N THR A 15 -13.55 -16.28 0.61
CA THR A 15 -13.61 -15.18 1.59
C THR A 15 -12.60 -15.34 2.73
N CYS A 16 -12.27 -16.57 3.14
CA CYS A 16 -11.20 -16.81 4.11
C CYS A 16 -9.80 -16.53 3.53
N LEU A 17 -9.56 -16.89 2.27
CA LEU A 17 -8.28 -16.63 1.61
C LEU A 17 -8.08 -15.15 1.27
N SER A 18 -9.15 -14.42 0.92
CA SER A 18 -9.06 -12.98 0.65
C SER A 18 -8.75 -12.16 1.90
N GLY A 19 -9.23 -12.58 3.08
CA GLY A 19 -8.94 -11.90 4.35
C GLY A 19 -7.47 -11.97 4.75
N LEU A 20 -6.84 -13.15 4.61
CA LEU A 20 -5.42 -13.32 4.89
C LEU A 20 -4.55 -12.62 3.82
N GLY A 21 -4.97 -12.70 2.55
CA GLY A 21 -4.30 -12.01 1.44
C GLY A 21 -4.30 -10.49 1.57
N TYR A 22 -5.42 -9.89 1.95
CA TYR A 22 -5.53 -8.44 2.17
C TYR A 22 -4.71 -7.98 3.38
N PHE A 23 -4.64 -8.80 4.42
CA PHE A 23 -3.80 -8.51 5.59
C PHE A 23 -2.32 -8.50 5.21
N VAL A 24 -1.83 -9.54 4.54
CA VAL A 24 -0.42 -9.61 4.10
C VAL A 24 -0.10 -8.48 3.12
N TYR A 25 -1.01 -8.18 2.19
CA TYR A 25 -0.83 -7.10 1.21
C TYR A 25 -0.53 -5.74 1.86
N GLY A 26 -1.13 -5.43 3.01
CA GLY A 26 -0.87 -4.16 3.70
C GLY A 26 0.54 -4.02 4.29
N TYR A 27 1.29 -5.11 4.47
CA TYR A 27 2.65 -5.10 5.05
C TYR A 27 3.76 -5.28 4.02
N ILE A 28 3.41 -5.42 2.74
CA ILE A 28 4.38 -5.50 1.66
C ILE A 28 4.76 -4.06 1.29
N ASP A 29 6.05 -3.85 1.08
CA ASP A 29 6.65 -2.69 0.42
C ASP A 29 6.89 -3.12 -1.04
N ILE A 30 6.13 -2.56 -1.97
CA ILE A 30 6.10 -3.04 -3.36
C ILE A 30 7.21 -2.42 -4.19
N ASP A 31 7.47 -1.13 -4.03
CA ASP A 31 8.51 -0.45 -4.79
C ASP A 31 9.87 -0.55 -4.11
N GLY A 32 9.92 -0.76 -2.79
CA GLY A 32 11.15 -0.92 -2.02
C GLY A 32 11.74 0.41 -1.56
N ASP A 33 10.92 1.41 -1.23
CA ASP A 33 11.36 2.68 -0.65
C ASP A 33 11.48 2.63 0.89
N GLY A 34 10.88 1.63 1.54
CA GLY A 34 10.85 1.45 2.98
C GLY A 34 9.48 1.69 3.64
N LEU A 35 8.45 2.06 2.87
CA LEU A 35 7.07 2.16 3.31
C LEU A 35 6.27 0.91 2.95
N SER A 36 5.47 0.41 3.88
CA SER A 36 4.48 -0.60 3.52
C SER A 36 3.29 0.02 2.78
N ASN A 37 2.61 -0.75 1.92
CA ASN A 37 1.38 -0.32 1.23
C ASN A 37 0.33 0.33 2.16
N LYS A 38 0.28 -0.09 3.42
CA LYS A 38 -0.61 0.49 4.44
C LYS A 38 -0.14 1.86 4.91
N GLU A 39 1.16 2.05 5.07
CA GLU A 39 1.77 3.35 5.38
C GLU A 39 1.60 4.30 4.21
N GLU A 40 1.86 3.84 3.00
CA GLU A 40 1.67 4.66 1.79
C GLU A 40 0.23 5.11 1.61
N LYS A 41 -0.73 4.19 1.83
CA LYS A 41 -2.16 4.55 1.87
C LYS A 41 -2.49 5.59 2.95
N LYS A 42 -1.77 5.59 4.07
CA LYS A 42 -1.95 6.57 5.16
C LYS A 42 -1.36 7.93 4.77
N TYR A 43 -0.23 7.97 4.08
CA TYR A 43 0.43 9.19 3.62
C TYR A 43 -0.06 9.68 2.26
N LYS A 44 -0.87 8.88 1.57
CA LYS A 44 -1.41 9.13 0.22
C LYS A 44 -0.33 9.14 -0.87
N THR A 45 0.71 8.35 -0.69
CA THR A 45 1.75 8.08 -1.68
C THR A 45 1.34 6.90 -2.58
N ASP A 46 2.06 6.69 -3.68
CA ASP A 46 1.81 5.64 -4.66
C ASP A 46 2.66 4.38 -4.37
N PRO A 47 2.02 3.24 -4.00
CA PRO A 47 2.71 1.98 -3.70
C PRO A 47 3.57 1.35 -4.79
N TYR A 48 3.55 1.91 -5.99
CA TYR A 48 4.33 1.42 -7.11
C TYR A 48 5.40 2.42 -7.53
N ASN A 49 5.58 3.50 -6.79
CA ASN A 49 6.48 4.59 -7.13
C ASN A 49 7.13 5.18 -5.90
N LYS A 50 8.45 4.94 -5.77
CA LYS A 50 9.26 5.38 -4.63
C LYS A 50 9.27 6.89 -4.39
N ASP A 51 8.96 7.67 -5.42
CA ASP A 51 9.03 9.12 -5.45
C ASP A 51 7.71 9.60 -6.06
N THR A 52 6.68 9.71 -5.23
CA THR A 52 5.30 9.90 -5.67
C THR A 52 5.11 11.19 -6.45
N ASP A 53 5.79 12.26 -6.05
CA ASP A 53 5.67 13.57 -6.68
C ASP A 53 6.77 13.88 -7.72
N GLY A 54 7.82 13.07 -7.78
CA GLY A 54 8.85 13.11 -8.80
C GLY A 54 9.96 14.12 -8.54
N ASP A 55 10.15 14.56 -7.28
CA ASP A 55 11.14 15.57 -6.90
C ASP A 55 12.53 15.01 -6.60
N THR A 56 12.72 13.71 -6.81
CA THR A 56 13.95 12.91 -6.61
C THR A 56 14.25 12.49 -5.17
N LEU A 57 13.38 12.81 -4.21
CA LEU A 57 13.40 12.21 -2.88
C LEU A 57 12.47 11.00 -2.83
N SER A 58 12.80 10.02 -1.98
CA SER A 58 11.88 8.91 -1.75
C SER A 58 10.79 9.32 -0.77
N ASP A 59 9.59 8.76 -0.93
CA ASP A 59 8.46 9.03 -0.04
C ASP A 59 8.83 8.73 1.43
N TYR A 60 9.57 7.64 1.67
CA TYR A 60 10.15 7.32 2.97
C TYR A 60 11.04 8.44 3.52
N ASP A 61 12.00 8.93 2.73
CA ASP A 61 12.95 9.95 3.16
C ASP A 61 12.22 11.25 3.49
N GLU A 62 11.26 11.63 2.66
CA GLU A 62 10.45 12.82 2.90
C GLU A 62 9.65 12.71 4.20
N ILE A 63 9.01 11.57 4.46
CA ILE A 63 8.16 11.41 5.66
C ILE A 63 8.99 11.28 6.94
N TYR A 64 10.09 10.53 6.92
CA TYR A 64 10.81 10.14 8.14
C TYR A 64 12.16 10.82 8.35
N VAL A 65 12.80 11.32 7.29
CA VAL A 65 14.11 11.98 7.38
C VAL A 65 13.96 13.49 7.33
N TYR A 66 13.28 14.01 6.31
CA TYR A 66 13.13 15.44 6.08
C TYR A 66 11.85 16.03 6.68
N ASN A 67 10.87 15.17 6.98
CA ASN A 67 9.56 15.55 7.50
C ASN A 67 8.86 16.59 6.58
N THR A 68 8.97 16.34 5.27
CA THR A 68 8.37 17.07 4.16
C THR A 68 7.11 16.36 3.64
N ASN A 69 6.54 16.82 2.51
CA ASN A 69 5.32 16.25 1.96
C ASN A 69 5.60 15.52 0.64
N ALA A 70 5.60 14.19 0.72
CA ALA A 70 5.80 13.24 -0.38
C ALA A 70 4.73 13.21 -1.48
N THR A 71 3.93 14.27 -1.60
CA THR A 71 2.91 14.39 -2.65
C THR A 71 2.95 15.75 -3.33
N LEU A 72 3.95 16.58 -2.99
CA LEU A 72 4.14 17.92 -3.48
C LEU A 72 5.61 18.11 -3.84
N SER A 73 5.88 18.13 -5.14
CA SER A 73 7.21 18.27 -5.75
C SER A 73 7.97 19.56 -5.39
N ASP A 74 7.40 20.44 -4.55
CA ASP A 74 8.03 21.68 -4.09
C ASP A 74 8.02 21.76 -2.55
N THR A 75 9.12 21.33 -1.96
CA THR A 75 9.40 21.47 -0.52
C THR A 75 10.35 22.64 -0.20
N SER A 76 10.73 23.43 -1.21
CA SER A 76 11.51 24.66 -1.07
C SER A 76 10.77 25.83 -1.72
N GLY A 77 9.66 26.27 -1.11
CA GLY A 77 8.92 27.45 -1.56
C GLY A 77 9.69 28.76 -1.33
N ASP A 78 10.71 29.02 -2.14
CA ASP A 78 11.39 30.32 -2.31
C ASP A 78 10.84 31.09 -3.53
#